data_AF-A0A0S4VU26-F1
#
_entry.id   AF-A0A0S4VU26-F1
#
_cell.length_a   1.000
_cell.length_b   1.000
_cell.length_c   1.000
_cell.angle_alpha   90.00
_cell.angle_beta   90.00
_cell.angle_gamma   90.00
#
_symmetry.space_group_name_H-M   'P 1'
#
loop_
_entity.id
_entity.type
_entity.pdbx_description
1 polymer ?
#
loop_
_entity_poly.entity_id
_entity_poly.type
_entity_poly.pdbx_seq_one_letter_code
_entity_poly.pdbx_strand_id
1 'polypeptide(L)'
;MDPKTDQQEDRPELSPAVVDALKRGEPLYVVDALGNGVVPDSPVTVVTDKGEFQYNITNGQLDPAAVEILLNDPHAVLLRRWRLQQ
;
A
#
# COMPACT_ATOMS: atom_id res chain seq x y z
N MET A 1 3.35 -5.34 -42.28
CA MET A 1 2.93 -5.94 -41.01
C MET A 1 3.60 -5.12 -39.92
N ASP A 2 2.89 -4.14 -39.41
CA ASP A 2 3.35 -3.28 -38.33
C ASP A 2 3.36 -4.08 -37.03
N PRO A 3 4.43 -4.05 -36.22
CA PRO A 3 4.38 -4.62 -34.89
C PRO A 3 3.46 -3.73 -34.06
N LYS A 4 2.32 -4.29 -33.68
CA LYS A 4 1.42 -3.73 -32.67
C LYS A 4 2.25 -3.58 -31.39
N THR A 5 2.63 -2.35 -31.07
CA THR A 5 3.19 -2.00 -29.77
C THR A 5 2.19 -2.45 -28.72
N ASP A 6 2.56 -3.49 -28.00
CA ASP A 6 1.89 -3.93 -26.79
C ASP A 6 1.91 -2.73 -25.85
N GLN A 7 0.74 -2.15 -25.59
CA GLN A 7 0.57 -1.10 -24.60
C GLN A 7 0.87 -1.74 -23.26
N GLN A 8 2.15 -1.69 -22.88
CA GLN A 8 2.63 -1.93 -21.54
C GLN A 8 1.76 -1.04 -20.65
N GLU A 9 0.84 -1.68 -19.91
CA GLU A 9 -0.11 -0.98 -19.05
C GLU A 9 0.65 0.03 -18.21
N ASP A 10 0.38 1.31 -18.46
CA ASP A 10 0.90 2.48 -17.75
C ASP A 10 0.33 2.43 -16.33
N ARG A 11 0.83 1.47 -15.56
CA ARG A 11 0.52 1.28 -14.16
C ARG A 11 1.22 2.42 -13.44
N PRO A 12 0.54 3.17 -12.56
CA PRO A 12 1.12 4.38 -11.99
C PRO A 12 2.35 4.00 -11.16
N GLU A 13 3.53 4.14 -11.74
CA GLU A 13 4.78 4.13 -10.98
C GLU A 13 4.76 5.37 -10.08
N LEU A 14 4.76 5.13 -8.77
CA LEU A 14 4.88 6.21 -7.80
C LEU A 14 6.11 7.03 -8.17
N SER A 15 5.93 8.34 -8.38
CA SER A 15 7.03 9.20 -8.80
C SER A 15 8.20 9.10 -7.80
N PRO A 16 9.46 9.17 -8.26
CA PRO A 16 10.62 9.11 -7.36
C PRO A 16 10.54 10.10 -6.20
N ALA A 17 9.96 11.28 -6.41
CA ALA A 17 9.72 12.28 -5.36
C ALA A 17 8.71 11.83 -4.29
N VAL A 18 7.72 11.01 -4.65
CA VAL A 18 6.78 10.40 -3.68
C VAL A 18 7.50 9.33 -2.88
N VAL A 19 8.33 8.51 -3.54
CA VAL A 19 9.17 7.51 -2.86
C VAL A 19 10.19 8.17 -1.94
N ASP A 20 10.77 9.31 -2.32
CA ASP A 20 11.74 10.08 -1.53
C ASP A 20 11.07 10.82 -0.35
N ALA A 21 9.83 11.30 -0.55
CA ALA A 21 9.01 11.91 0.50
C ALA A 21 8.51 10.87 1.52
N LEU A 22 8.34 9.60 1.12
CA LEU A 22 8.13 8.48 2.03
C LEU A 22 9.44 8.17 2.78
N LYS A 23 9.60 8.78 3.95
CA LYS A 23 10.74 8.48 4.82
C LYS A 23 10.71 7.01 5.25
N ARG A 24 11.75 6.27 4.88
CA ARG A 24 11.95 4.88 5.31
C ARG A 24 11.98 4.78 6.84
N GLY A 25 11.29 3.79 7.38
CA GLY A 25 11.17 3.59 8.82
C GLY A 25 10.16 4.50 9.54
N GLU A 26 9.51 5.43 8.85
CA GLU A 26 8.39 6.18 9.41
C GLU A 26 7.04 5.52 9.07
N PRO A 27 6.05 5.59 9.98
CA PRO A 27 4.71 5.13 9.70
C PRO A 27 4.06 5.96 8.58
N LEU A 28 3.25 5.31 7.74
CA LEU A 28 2.49 5.98 6.69
C LEU A 28 1.08 6.33 7.19
N TYR A 29 0.70 7.59 7.08
CA TYR A 29 -0.69 8.01 7.36
C TYR A 29 -1.63 7.47 6.29
N VAL A 30 -2.63 6.73 6.74
CA VAL A 30 -3.70 6.19 5.90
C VAL A 30 -4.94 7.06 6.09
N VAL A 31 -5.37 7.69 4.99
CA VAL A 31 -6.60 8.45 4.94
C VAL A 31 -7.67 7.65 4.21
N ASP A 32 -8.93 7.81 4.64
CA ASP A 32 -10.05 7.30 3.87
C ASP A 32 -10.08 7.96 2.48
N ALA A 33 -10.50 7.22 1.45
CA ALA A 33 -10.50 7.71 0.08
C ALA A 33 -11.40 8.94 -0.13
N LEU A 34 -12.41 9.12 0.73
CA LEU A 34 -13.28 10.30 0.72
C LEU A 34 -12.70 11.46 1.54
N GLY A 35 -11.51 11.30 2.14
CA GLY A 35 -10.87 12.31 2.99
C GLY A 35 -11.59 12.55 4.32
N ASN A 36 -12.53 11.69 4.70
CA ASN A 36 -13.43 11.92 5.83
C ASN A 36 -12.78 11.78 7.21
N GLY A 37 -11.52 11.35 7.28
CA GLY A 37 -10.77 11.30 8.53
C GLY A 37 -9.78 10.15 8.64
N VAL A 38 -9.34 9.93 9.88
CA VAL A 38 -8.39 8.90 10.29
C VAL A 38 -9.01 7.52 10.08
N VAL A 39 -8.31 6.65 9.34
CA VAL A 39 -8.75 5.26 9.17
C VAL A 39 -8.73 4.55 10.52
N PRO A 40 -9.83 3.88 10.93
CA PRO A 40 -9.89 3.25 12.24
C PRO A 40 -8.95 2.04 12.31
N ASP A 41 -8.50 1.78 13.54
CA ASP A 41 -7.59 0.69 13.86
C ASP A 41 -8.11 -0.62 13.30
N SER A 42 -7.27 -1.29 12.52
CA SER A 42 -7.69 -2.50 11.81
C SER A 42 -6.50 -3.37 11.42
N PRO A 43 -6.68 -4.70 11.44
CA PRO A 43 -5.68 -5.61 10.91
C PRO A 43 -5.63 -5.48 9.38
N VAL A 44 -4.42 -5.55 8.85
CA VAL A 44 -4.13 -5.54 7.42
C VAL A 44 -3.18 -6.68 7.07
N THR A 45 -3.27 -7.17 5.84
CA THR A 45 -2.38 -8.19 5.31
C THR A 45 -1.61 -7.61 4.13
N VAL A 46 -0.29 -7.68 4.15
CA VAL A 46 0.55 -7.42 2.98
C VAL A 46 0.81 -8.75 2.28
N VAL A 47 0.38 -8.86 1.03
CA VAL A 47 0.58 -10.04 0.18
C VAL A 47 1.73 -9.73 -0.78
N THR A 48 2.73 -10.59 -0.80
CA THR A 48 3.92 -10.51 -1.67
C THR A 48 4.12 -11.81 -2.43
N ASP A 49 5.08 -11.85 -3.35
CA ASP A 49 5.55 -13.10 -3.97
C ASP A 49 6.13 -14.10 -2.95
N LYS A 50 6.64 -13.60 -1.82
CA LYS A 50 7.24 -14.39 -0.72
C LYS A 50 6.22 -14.89 0.31
N GLY A 51 4.96 -14.46 0.20
CA GLY A 51 3.88 -14.88 1.08
C GLY A 51 3.06 -13.73 1.67
N GLU A 52 2.25 -14.07 2.66
CA GLU A 52 1.32 -13.15 3.33
C GLU A 52 1.83 -12.79 4.73
N PHE A 53 1.84 -11.50 5.03
CA PHE A 53 2.32 -10.95 6.31
C PHE A 53 1.24 -10.08 6.96
N GLN A 54 0.98 -10.28 8.24
CA GLN A 54 -0.04 -9.53 8.99
C GLN A 54 0.57 -8.34 9.73
N TYR A 55 -0.11 -7.19 9.60
CA TYR A 55 0.23 -5.93 10.26
C TYR A 55 -1.04 -5.25 10.75
N ASN A 56 -0.90 -4.04 11.32
CA ASN A 56 -2.02 -3.24 11.79
C ASN A 56 -1.93 -1.81 11.27
N ILE A 57 -3.10 -1.22 11.06
CA ILE A 57 -3.26 0.23 11.11
C ILE A 57 -3.57 0.58 12.56
N THR A 58 -2.78 1.48 13.15
CA THR A 58 -2.98 1.98 14.52
C THR A 58 -2.99 3.50 14.50
N ASN A 59 -4.03 4.13 15.06
CA ASN A 59 -4.24 5.57 15.03
C ASN A 59 -4.09 6.17 13.61
N GLY A 60 -4.68 5.49 12.62
CA GLY A 60 -4.59 5.83 11.19
C GLY A 60 -3.20 5.75 10.57
N GLN A 61 -2.26 5.07 11.21
CA GLN A 61 -0.91 4.87 10.70
C GLN A 61 -0.68 3.40 10.37
N LEU A 62 -0.18 3.14 9.17
CA LEU A 62 0.27 1.81 8.76
C LEU A 62 1.63 1.51 9.39
N ASP A 63 1.79 0.29 9.88
CA ASP A 63 3.03 -0.23 10.45
C ASP A 63 4.24 0.05 9.52
N PRO A 64 5.34 0.63 10.02
CA PRO A 64 6.52 0.95 9.21
C PRO A 64 7.10 -0.26 8.47
N ALA A 65 7.06 -1.47 9.05
CA ALA A 65 7.56 -2.66 8.38
C ALA A 65 6.68 -3.06 7.18
N ALA A 66 5.36 -2.81 7.25
CA ALA A 66 4.47 -2.99 6.11
C ALA A 66 4.79 -1.98 5.00
N VAL A 67 5.07 -0.72 5.36
CA VAL A 67 5.47 0.34 4.41
C VAL A 67 6.77 -0.03 3.70
N GLU A 68 7.77 -0.54 4.43
CA GLU A 68 9.02 -0.99 3.84
C GLU A 68 8.83 -2.11 2.82
N ILE A 69 7.94 -3.07 3.08
CA ILE A 69 7.65 -4.13 2.11
C ILE A 69 6.99 -3.54 0.87
N LEU A 70 5.98 -2.68 1.03
CA LEU A 70 5.26 -2.06 -0.09
C LEU A 70 6.17 -1.17 -0.96
N LEU A 71 7.18 -0.53 -0.37
CA LEU A 71 8.16 0.28 -1.09
C LEU A 71 9.22 -0.55 -1.83
N ASN A 72 9.57 -1.72 -1.30
CA ASN A 72 10.64 -2.56 -1.85
C ASN A 72 10.13 -3.62 -2.83
N ASP A 73 8.84 -3.97 -2.78
CA ASP A 73 8.22 -4.94 -3.67
C ASP A 73 7.07 -4.29 -4.46
N PRO A 74 7.26 -4.01 -5.78
CA PRO A 74 6.23 -3.39 -6.61
C PRO A 74 5.02 -4.30 -6.87
N HIS A 75 5.12 -5.59 -6.55
CA HIS A 75 4.02 -6.55 -6.63
C HIS A 75 3.29 -6.73 -5.29
N ALA A 76 3.76 -6.10 -4.22
CA ALA A 76 3.12 -6.18 -2.93
C ALA A 76 1.75 -5.48 -2.96
N VAL A 77 0.76 -6.12 -2.33
CA VAL A 77 -0.61 -5.61 -2.21
C VAL A 77 -1.00 -5.56 -0.75
N LEU A 78 -1.57 -4.43 -0.32
CA LEU A 78 -2.14 -4.27 1.02
C LEU A 78 -3.65 -4.59 0.99
N LEU A 79 -4.06 -5.58 1.77
CA LEU A 79 -5.46 -5.96 1.96
C LEU A 79 -5.92 -5.55 3.35
N ARG A 80 -6.97 -4.72 3.42
CA ARG A 80 -7.63 -4.37 4.69
C ARG A 80 -8.88 -5.23 4.88
N ARG A 81 -8.97 -5.93 6.01
CA ARG A 81 -10.19 -6.67 6.35
C ARG A 81 -11.28 -5.69 6.78
N TRP A 82 -12.30 -5.54 5.94
CA TRP A 82 -13.55 -4.92 6.36
C TRP A 82 -14.28 -5.90 7.29
N ARG A 83 -14.34 -5.58 8.58
CA ARG A 83 -15.38 -6.21 9.42
C ARG A 83 -16.71 -5.60 8.99
N LEU A 84 -17.62 -6.41 8.47
CA LEU A 84 -19.03 -6.08 8.56
C LEU A 84 -19.31 -5.95 10.06
N GLN A 85 -19.67 -4.74 10.52
CA GLN A 85 -20.24 -4.60 11.85
C GLN A 85 -21.52 -5.43 11.86
N GLN A 86 -21.50 -6.57 12.56
CA GLN A 86 -22.71 -7.28 12.96
C GLN A 86 -23.15 -6.74 14.31
#